data_AF-A0A498CCK5-F1
#
_entry.id   AF-A0A498CCK5-F1
#
_cell.length_a   1.000
_cell.length_b   1.000
_cell.length_c   1.000
_cell.angle_alpha   90.00
_cell.angle_beta   90.00
_cell.angle_gamma   90.00
#
_symmetry.space_group_name_H-M   'P 1'
#
loop_
_entity.id
_entity.type
_entity.pdbx_description
1 polymer ?
#
loop_
_entity_poly.entity_id
_entity_poly.type
_entity_poly.pdbx_seq_one_letter_code
_entity_poly.pdbx_strand_id
1 'polypeptide(L)' 'MEKTRIDVYKLGNIWKVRTTVKGAVMSPSDSWMSRTDALDVAMAIAEERFRENKESVDVYYEESGRFILVEKGFRHFT' A
#
# COMPACT_ATOMS: atom_id res chain seq x y z
N MET A 1 -1.16 -8.04 -16.98
CA MET A 1 -0.37 -6.86 -16.57
C MET A 1 -0.07 -7.03 -15.09
N GLU A 2 1.21 -7.03 -14.70
CA GLU A 2 1.56 -7.04 -13.28
C GLU A 2 1.07 -5.74 -12.64
N LYS A 3 0.41 -5.86 -11.50
CA LYS A 3 -0.12 -4.73 -10.75
C LYS A 3 0.86 -4.33 -9.65
N THR A 4 0.93 -3.04 -9.37
CA THR A 4 1.62 -2.56 -8.17
C THR A 4 0.78 -2.95 -6.96
N ARG A 5 1.44 -3.49 -5.93
CA ARG A 5 0.81 -3.89 -4.69
C ARG A 5 1.40 -3.09 -3.53
N ILE A 6 0.54 -2.52 -2.69
CA ILE A 6 0.95 -1.84 -1.47
C ILE A 6 0.41 -2.64 -0.29
N ASP A 7 1.29 -3.07 0.62
CA ASP A 7 0.96 -3.81 1.82
C ASP A 7 1.17 -2.94 3.05
N VAL A 8 0.11 -2.75 3.84
CA VAL A 8 0.15 -2.15 5.18
C VAL A 8 0.16 -3.29 6.18
N TYR A 9 1.21 -3.41 6.98
CA TYR A 9 1.38 -4.55 7.90
C TYR A 9 1.97 -4.12 9.23
N LYS A 10 1.78 -4.95 10.25
CA LYS A 10 2.27 -4.67 11.60
C LYS A 10 3.55 -5.44 11.87
N LEU A 11 4.58 -4.75 12.35
CA LEU A 11 5.82 -5.36 12.82
C LEU A 11 6.05 -4.98 14.28
N GLY A 12 5.71 -5.88 15.20
CA GLY A 12 5.71 -5.58 16.63
C GLY A 12 4.64 -4.55 16.96
N ASN A 13 5.06 -3.36 17.41
CA ASN A 13 4.15 -2.26 17.79
C ASN A 13 4.08 -1.13 16.74
N ILE A 14 4.78 -1.27 15.61
CA ILE A 14 4.77 -0.27 14.54
C ILE A 14 4.10 -0.82 13.29
N TRP A 15 3.48 0.08 12.55
CA TRP A 15 2.92 -0.15 11.23
C TRP A 15 3.94 0.22 10.17
N LYS A 16 3.97 -0.56 9.09
CA LYS A 16 4.85 -0.35 7.94
C LYS A 16 4.06 -0.46 6.65
N VAL A 17 4.54 0.24 5.63
CA VAL A 17 4.01 0.16 4.27
C VAL A 17 5.12 -0.38 3.38
N ARG A 18 4.75 -1.33 2.51
CA ARG A 18 5.65 -1.94 1.54
C ARG A 18 5.03 -1.85 0.17
N THR A 19 5.79 -1.32 -0.77
CA THR A 19 5.36 -1.25 -2.17
C THR A 19 6.09 -2.29 -2.99
N THR A 20 5.35 -3.09 -3.74
CA THR A 20 5.89 -4.11 -4.66
C THR A 20 5.46 -3.75 -6.08
N VAL A 21 6.43 -3.53 -6.96
CA VAL A 21 6.23 -3.11 -8.35
C VAL A 21 6.80 -4.19 -9.25
N LYS A 22 5.96 -4.85 -10.07
CA LYS A 22 6.41 -5.90 -11.01
C LYS A 22 7.32 -6.97 -10.35
N GLY A 23 6.93 -7.41 -9.15
CA GLY A 23 7.69 -8.37 -8.35
C GLY A 23 8.90 -7.82 -7.59
N ALA A 24 9.31 -6.57 -7.83
CA ALA A 24 10.38 -5.92 -7.08
C ALA A 24 9.81 -5.21 -5.84
N VAL A 25 10.29 -5.60 -4.66
CA VAL A 25 10.01 -4.88 -3.42
C VAL A 25 10.81 -3.59 -3.42
N MET A 26 10.10 -2.46 -3.45
CA MET A 26 10.72 -1.18 -3.12
C MET A 26 10.84 -1.08 -1.61
N SER A 27 11.98 -0.57 -1.15
CA SER A 27 12.33 -0.49 0.28
C SER A 27 11.14 -0.03 1.11
N PRO A 28 10.90 -0.66 2.28
CA PRO A 28 9.79 -0.29 3.13
C PRO A 28 9.86 1.20 3.45
N SER A 29 8.71 1.84 3.44
CA SER A 29 8.57 3.22 3.85
C SER A 29 8.87 3.37 5.35
N ASP A 30 8.75 4.60 5.84
CA ASP A 30 8.81 4.94 7.26
C ASP A 30 7.90 4.08 8.15
N SER A 31 8.09 4.20 9.47
CA SER A 31 7.32 3.45 10.47
C SER A 31 6.31 4.35 11.15
N TRP A 32 5.07 3.87 11.29
CA TRP A 32 3.97 4.61 11.92
C TRP A 32 3.51 3.96 13.21
N MET A 33 3.08 4.77 14.17
CA MET A 33 2.52 4.29 15.44
C MET A 33 1.03 3.92 15.29
N SER A 34 0.36 4.53 14.31
CA SER A 34 -1.06 4.39 14.04
C SER A 34 -1.29 3.58 12.76
N ARG A 35 -2.31 2.72 12.79
CA ARG A 35 -2.76 1.98 11.61
C ARG A 35 -3.30 2.92 10.55
N THR A 36 -4.07 3.91 10.99
CA THR A 36 -4.74 4.87 10.11
C THR A 36 -3.71 5.68 9.34
N ASP A 37 -2.66 6.14 10.02
CA ASP A 37 -1.59 6.93 9.39
C ASP A 37 -0.86 6.11 8.32
N ALA A 38 -0.59 4.82 8.60
CA ALA A 38 0.02 3.93 7.62
C ALA A 38 -0.90 3.67 6.42
N LEU A 39 -2.22 3.55 6.63
CA LEU A 39 -3.19 3.43 5.56
C LEU A 39 -3.28 4.70 4.71
N ASP A 40 -3.33 5.87 5.34
CA ASP A 40 -3.38 7.16 4.64
C ASP A 40 -2.15 7.35 3.75
N VAL A 41 -0.96 6.99 4.25
CA VAL A 41 0.27 7.01 3.44
C VAL A 41 0.22 5.98 2.32
N ALA A 42 -0.26 4.75 2.58
CA ALA A 42 -0.40 3.75 1.52
C ALA A 42 -1.34 4.21 0.40
N MET A 43 -2.43 4.91 0.75
CA MET A 43 -3.37 5.50 -0.21
C MET A 43 -2.72 6.66 -0.98
N ALA A 44 -1.95 7.53 -0.31
CA ALA A 44 -1.22 8.62 -0.97
C ALA A 44 -0.18 8.09 -1.98
N ILE A 45 0.57 7.03 -1.62
CA ILE A 45 1.51 6.37 -2.54
C ILE A 45 0.77 5.72 -3.71
N ALA A 46 -0.37 5.08 -3.46
CA ALA A 46 -1.20 4.50 -4.52
C ALA A 46 -1.67 5.57 -5.50
N GLU A 47 -2.11 6.72 -4.99
CA GLU A 47 -2.54 7.85 -5.79
C GLU A 47 -1.42 8.43 -6.64
N GLU A 48 -0.25 8.69 -6.04
CA GLU A 48 0.92 9.21 -6.74
C GLU A 48 1.31 8.29 -7.91
N ARG A 49 1.40 6.98 -7.66
CA ARG A 49 1.72 5.99 -8.69
C ARG A 49 0.70 5.90 -9.80
N PHE A 50 -0.59 5.94 -9.47
CA PHE A 50 -1.63 5.97 -10.48
C PHE A 50 -1.55 7.25 -11.32
N ARG A 51 -1.37 8.40 -10.66
CA ARG A 51 -1.34 9.71 -11.32
C ARG A 51 -0.15 9.84 -12.27
N GLU A 52 1.05 9.52 -11.77
CA GLU A 52 2.33 9.74 -12.47
C GLU A 52 2.65 8.62 -13.45
N ASN A 53 2.46 7.35 -13.05
CA ASN A 53 2.93 6.19 -13.83
C ASN A 53 1.79 5.42 -14.52
N LYS A 54 0.52 5.82 -14.31
CA LYS A 54 -0.67 5.11 -14.82
C LYS A 54 -0.70 3.64 -14.39
N GLU A 55 -0.11 3.33 -13.24
CA GLU A 55 -0.08 1.98 -12.68
C GLU A 55 -1.44 1.64 -12.03
N SER A 56 -1.93 0.42 -12.26
CA SER A 56 -3.01 -0.14 -11.43
C SER A 56 -2.42 -0.56 -10.09
N VAL A 57 -2.83 0.09 -9.02
CA VAL A 57 -2.35 -0.18 -7.66
C VAL A 57 -3.42 -0.89 -6.83
N ASP A 58 -3.10 -2.03 -6.23
CA ASP A 58 -3.95 -2.70 -5.24
C ASP A 58 -3.35 -2.46 -3.83
N VAL A 59 -4.15 -1.95 -2.89
CA VAL A 59 -3.74 -1.68 -1.50
C VAL A 59 -4.30 -2.76 -0.59
N TYR A 60 -3.45 -3.36 0.23
CA TYR A 60 -3.79 -4.40 1.17
C TYR A 60 -3.43 -4.00 2.60
N TYR A 61 -4.17 -4.52 3.55
CA TYR A 61 -3.97 -4.36 4.97
C TYR A 61 -3.87 -5.71 5.66
N GLU A 62 -2.86 -5.89 6.50
CA GLU A 62 -2.70 -7.09 7.31
C GLU A 62 -3.61 -7.04 8.55
N GLU A 63 -4.54 -7.99 8.63
CA GLU A 63 -5.33 -8.27 9.82
C GLU A 63 -5.13 -9.72 10.25
N SER A 64 -4.64 -9.93 11.47
CA SER A 64 -4.46 -11.27 12.04
C SER A 64 -3.67 -12.24 11.13
N GLY A 65 -2.60 -11.74 10.50
CA GLY A 65 -1.74 -12.51 9.59
C GLY A 65 -2.31 -12.71 8.18
N ARG A 66 -3.41 -12.04 7.83
CA ARG A 66 -4.02 -12.11 6.49
C ARG A 66 -4.08 -10.73 5.85
N PHE A 67 -3.70 -10.64 4.58
CA PHE A 67 -3.81 -9.42 3.80
C PHE A 67 -5.20 -9.28 3.19
N ILE A 68 -5.94 -8.27 3.64
CA ILE A 68 -7.28 -7.91 3.17
C ILE A 68 -7.13 -6.78 2.15
N LEU A 69 -7.79 -6.91 1.00
CA LEU A 69 -7.80 -5.87 -0.03
C LEU A 69 -8.62 -4.67 0.46
N VAL A 70 -7.98 -3.52 0.54
CA VAL A 70 -8.58 -2.24 0.95
C VAL A 70 -9.07 -1.48 -0.27
N GLU A 71 -8.22 -1.34 -1.30
CA GLU A 71 -8.52 -0.62 -2.53
C GLU A 71 -8.03 -1.43 -3.74
N LYS A 72 -8.86 -1.55 -4.77
CA LYS A 72 -8.58 -2.38 -5.95
C LYS A 72 -8.40 -1.52 -7.19
N GLY A 73 -7.18 -1.55 -7.73
CA GLY A 73 -6.83 -0.90 -8.98
C GLY A 73 -7.07 0.59 -8.91
N PHE A 74 -6.64 1.19 -7.79
CA PHE A 74 -6.84 2.57 -7.36
C PHE A 74 -7.36 3.47 -8.48
N ARG A 75 -8.65 3.80 -8.39
CA ARG A 75 -9.32 4.74 -9.30
C ARG A 75 -9.68 5.96 -8.49
N HIS A 76 -9.24 7.12 -8.94
CA HIS A 76 -9.67 8.38 -8.36
C HIS A 76 -11.21 8.45 -8.50
N PHE A 77 -11.95 8.44 -7.39
CA PHE A 77 -13.36 8.78 -7.41
C PHE A 77 -13.43 10.32 -7.49
N THR A 78 -13.46 10.85 -8.71
CA THR A 78 -13.97 12.21 -8.97
C THR A 78 -15.44 12.31 -8.66
#